data_AF-A0A9N9NU19-F1
#
_entry.id   AF-A0A9N9NU19-F1
#
_cell.length_a   1.000
_cell.length_b   1.000
_cell.length_c   1.000
_cell.angle_alpha   90.00
_cell.angle_beta   90.00
_cell.angle_gamma   90.00
#
_symmetry.space_group_name_H-M   'P 1'
#
loop_
_entity.id
_entity.type
_entity.pdbx_description
1 polymer ?
#
loop_
_entity_poly.entity_id
_entity_poly.type
_entity_poly.pdbx_seq_one_letter_code
_entity_poly.pdbx_strand_id
1 'polypeptide(L)'
;DINHTVLDMFSGDQRTFLSADNAIIEEGADNYNVYPVEYLNSLNPSSMPSYKLKLKIGCPIMLLRNLAPSQGLCNGAHLIVTHFTNYVIEARILCGDK
;
A
#
# COMPACT_ATOMS: atom_id res chain seq x y z
N ASP A 1 2.79 14.93 -6.55
CA ASP A 1 3.50 14.18 -5.50
C ASP A 1 4.81 13.67 -6.08
N ILE A 2 5.92 13.78 -5.35
CA ILE A 2 7.26 13.42 -5.85
C ILE A 2 7.35 11.91 -6.16
N ASN A 3 6.74 11.06 -5.34
CA ASN A 3 6.81 9.61 -5.51
C ASN A 3 6.09 9.19 -6.80
N HIS A 4 4.95 9.82 -7.14
CA HIS A 4 4.28 9.57 -8.42
C HIS A 4 5.13 10.00 -9.61
N THR A 5 5.72 11.20 -9.56
CA THR A 5 6.60 11.68 -10.63
C THR A 5 7.79 10.75 -10.84
N VAL A 6 8.41 10.26 -9.75
CA VAL A 6 9.53 9.32 -9.81
C VAL A 6 9.08 7.95 -10.32
N LEU A 7 7.91 7.45 -9.90
CA LEU A 7 7.35 6.18 -10.38
C LEU A 7 7.11 6.19 -11.90
N ASP A 8 6.67 7.32 -12.45
CA ASP A 8 6.45 7.45 -13.90
C ASP A 8 7.75 7.32 -14.71
N MET A 9 8.90 7.62 -14.10
CA MET A 9 10.24 7.46 -14.72
C MET A 9 10.71 6.00 -14.81
N PHE A 10 10.17 5.08 -13.98
CA PHE A 10 10.51 3.67 -14.07
C PHE A 10 9.92 3.05 -15.33
N SER A 11 10.69 2.18 -16.00
CA SER A 11 10.20 1.40 -17.14
C SER A 11 9.26 0.28 -16.70
N GLY A 12 8.51 -0.26 -17.66
CA GLY A 12 7.58 -1.37 -17.43
C GLY A 12 6.16 -0.93 -17.06
N ASP A 13 5.28 -1.93 -17.00
CA ASP A 13 3.85 -1.72 -16.82
C ASP A 13 3.52 -1.32 -15.38
N GLN A 14 2.72 -0.26 -15.25
CA GLN A 14 2.17 0.14 -13.97
C GLN A 14 1.02 -0.78 -13.59
N ARG A 15 1.07 -1.33 -12.38
CA ARG A 15 -0.07 -2.00 -11.74
C ARG A 15 -0.68 -1.10 -10.67
N THR A 16 -2.01 -1.07 -10.63
CA THR A 16 -2.77 -0.37 -9.58
C THR A 16 -3.44 -1.40 -8.70
N PHE A 17 -3.20 -1.31 -7.39
CA PHE A 17 -3.92 -2.03 -6.35
C PHE A 17 -4.92 -1.07 -5.70
N LEU A 18 -6.18 -1.49 -5.63
CA LEU A 18 -7.24 -0.73 -4.98
C LEU A 18 -7.46 -1.27 -3.57
N SER A 19 -7.66 -0.41 -2.58
CA SER A 19 -8.06 -0.88 -1.25
C SER A 19 -9.51 -1.37 -1.27
N ALA A 20 -9.83 -2.22 -0.30
CA ALA A 20 -11.17 -2.77 -0.08
C ALA A 20 -11.58 -2.39 1.36
N ASP A 21 -11.94 -1.12 1.53
CA ASP A 21 -12.21 -0.54 2.84
C ASP A 21 -13.70 -0.66 3.20
N ASN A 22 -13.97 -0.98 4.46
CA ASN A 22 -15.30 -0.95 5.03
C ASN A 22 -15.23 -0.28 6.41
N ALA A 23 -16.23 0.53 6.74
CA ALA A 23 -16.37 1.06 8.09
C ALA A 23 -16.89 -0.05 9.02
N ILE A 24 -16.37 -0.08 10.25
CA ILE A 24 -16.94 -0.91 11.31
C ILE A 24 -18.17 -0.16 11.83
N ILE A 25 -19.33 -0.82 11.81
CA ILE A 25 -20.61 -0.26 12.27
C ILE A 25 -21.00 -1.06 13.52
N GLU A 26 -21.22 -0.37 14.64
CA GLU A 26 -21.66 -1.03 15.88
C GLU A 26 -23.07 -1.61 15.73
N GLU A 27 -23.30 -2.79 16.31
CA GLU A 27 -24.62 -3.43 16.30
C GLU A 27 -25.67 -2.56 17.01
N GLY A 28 -26.74 -2.21 16.31
CA GLY A 28 -27.82 -1.37 16.82
C GLY A 28 -27.75 0.11 16.38
N ALA A 29 -26.71 0.50 15.63
CA ALA A 29 -26.70 1.78 14.94
C ALA A 29 -27.57 1.71 13.66
N ASP A 30 -28.55 2.61 13.51
CA ASP A 30 -29.41 2.77 12.32
C ASP A 30 -28.63 3.31 11.11
N ASN A 31 -27.61 2.58 10.64
CA ASN A 31 -26.50 3.23 9.96
C ASN A 31 -25.83 2.37 8.87
N TYR A 32 -26.62 1.58 8.14
CA TYR A 32 -26.15 0.78 6.99
C TYR A 32 -25.48 1.58 5.85
N ASN A 33 -25.41 2.92 5.94
CA ASN A 33 -24.91 3.79 4.86
C ASN A 33 -24.16 5.06 5.33
N VAL A 34 -23.60 5.10 6.54
CA VAL A 34 -22.97 6.33 7.10
C VAL A 34 -21.78 6.82 6.28
N TYR A 35 -21.04 5.90 5.68
CA TYR A 35 -19.82 6.21 4.95
C TYR A 35 -19.91 5.65 3.53
N PRO A 36 -20.26 6.49 2.55
CA PRO A 36 -20.20 6.12 1.14
C PRO A 36 -18.81 5.63 0.76
N VAL A 37 -18.72 4.72 -0.20
CA VAL A 37 -17.45 4.21 -0.72
C VAL A 37 -16.59 5.35 -1.29
N GLU A 38 -17.21 6.39 -1.86
CA GLU A 38 -16.53 7.57 -2.36
C GLU A 38 -15.84 8.34 -1.23
N TYR A 39 -16.47 8.40 -0.05
CA TYR A 39 -15.89 9.01 1.13
C TYR A 39 -14.69 8.19 1.62
N LEU A 40 -14.84 6.87 1.76
CA LEU A 40 -13.75 5.98 2.16
C LEU A 40 -12.55 6.08 1.20
N ASN A 41 -12.81 6.06 -0.11
CA ASN A 41 -11.80 6.17 -1.16
C ASN A 41 -11.09 7.54 -1.19
N SER A 42 -11.69 8.57 -0.58
CA SER A 42 -11.11 9.91 -0.46
C SER A 42 -10.17 10.06 0.74
N LEU A 43 -10.22 9.13 1.70
CA LEU A 43 -9.36 9.16 2.88
C LEU A 43 -7.90 8.96 2.47
N ASN A 44 -7.04 9.84 2.96
CA ASN A 44 -5.59 9.76 2.73
C ASN A 44 -4.78 10.17 3.97
N PRO A 45 -4.97 9.51 5.12
CA PRO A 45 -4.20 9.80 6.33
C PRO A 45 -2.74 9.34 6.15
N SER A 46 -1.80 10.04 6.78
CA SER A 46 -0.35 9.77 6.62
C SER A 46 0.10 8.39 7.09
N SER A 47 -0.70 7.72 7.92
CA SER A 47 -0.43 6.39 8.47
C SER A 47 -1.08 5.24 7.70
N MET A 48 -1.84 5.51 6.63
CA MET A 48 -2.53 4.49 5.84
C MET A 48 -2.11 4.61 4.37
N PRO A 49 -1.96 3.47 3.66
CA PRO A 49 -1.81 3.54 2.21
C PRO A 49 -3.05 4.19 1.57
N SER A 50 -2.82 5.00 0.54
CA SER A 50 -3.91 5.58 -0.25
C SER A 50 -4.78 4.48 -0.88
N TYR A 51 -6.07 4.79 -1.11
CA TYR A 51 -7.01 3.93 -1.84
C TYR A 51 -6.42 3.37 -3.15
N LYS A 52 -5.59 4.16 -3.86
CA LYS A 52 -4.90 3.72 -5.08
C LYS A 52 -3.41 3.60 -4.84
N LEU A 53 -2.92 2.37 -4.78
CA LEU A 53 -1.49 2.07 -4.75
C LEU A 53 -1.00 1.72 -6.16
N LYS A 54 -0.27 2.65 -6.79
CA LYS A 54 0.36 2.45 -8.09
C LYS A 54 1.80 2.01 -7.90
N LEU A 55 2.22 0.94 -8.57
CA LEU A 55 3.57 0.39 -8.49
C LEU A 55 4.05 -0.11 -9.85
N LYS A 56 5.36 -0.24 -10.00
CA LYS A 56 6.05 -0.86 -11.15
C LYS A 56 7.10 -1.83 -10.64
N ILE A 57 7.42 -2.86 -11.43
CA ILE A 57 8.54 -3.75 -11.09
C ILE A 57 9.84 -2.93 -11.06
N GLY A 58 10.68 -3.17 -10.06
CA GLY A 58 11.93 -2.44 -9.85
C GLY A 58 11.81 -1.15 -9.05
N CYS A 59 10.60 -0.65 -8.77
CA CYS A 59 10.45 0.56 -7.96
C CYS A 59 10.71 0.28 -6.47
N PRO A 60 11.30 1.23 -5.73
CA PRO A 60 11.44 1.12 -4.28
C PRO A 60 10.08 1.34 -3.60
N ILE A 61 9.86 0.63 -2.49
CA ILE A 61 8.70 0.77 -1.61
C ILE A 61 9.14 0.78 -0.14
N MET A 62 8.28 1.28 0.75
CA MET A 62 8.49 1.27 2.19
C MET A 62 7.35 0.50 2.88
N LEU A 63 7.67 -0.35 3.85
CA LEU A 63 6.66 -0.96 4.71
C LEU A 63 6.10 0.07 5.68
N LEU A 64 4.77 0.16 5.78
CA LEU A 64 4.07 1.05 6.73
C LEU A 64 3.66 0.33 8.03
N ARG A 65 3.92 -0.97 8.14
CA ARG A 65 3.52 -1.81 9.28
C ARG A 65 4.56 -2.88 9.58
N ASN A 66 4.54 -3.35 10.82
CA ASN A 66 5.35 -4.48 11.26
C ASN A 66 4.72 -5.79 10.79
N LEU A 67 5.43 -6.53 9.93
CA LEU A 67 5.01 -7.86 9.46
C LEU A 67 5.79 -8.96 10.19
N ALA A 68 7.12 -8.84 10.17
CA ALA A 68 8.03 -9.74 10.85
C ALA A 68 9.30 -8.98 11.27
N PRO A 69 9.25 -8.20 12.38
CA PRO A 69 10.38 -7.38 12.82
C PRO A 69 11.66 -8.17 13.07
N SER A 70 11.55 -9.42 13.55
CA SER A 70 12.69 -10.33 13.75
C SER A 70 13.42 -10.68 12.45
N GLN A 71 12.75 -10.56 11.30
CA GLN A 71 13.28 -10.79 9.96
C GLN A 71 13.61 -9.49 9.22
N GLY A 72 13.54 -8.34 9.89
CA GLY A 72 13.78 -7.02 9.26
C GLY A 72 12.59 -6.45 8.49
N LEU A 73 11.42 -7.10 8.52
CA LEU A 73 10.18 -6.61 7.90
C LEU A 73 9.37 -5.77 8.90
N CYS A 74 9.92 -4.61 9.26
CA CYS A 74 9.31 -3.63 10.15
C CYS A 74 8.86 -2.36 9.40
N ASN A 75 8.09 -1.52 10.08
CA ASN A 75 7.74 -0.19 9.57
C ASN A 75 9.02 0.62 9.24
N GLY A 76 9.05 1.24 8.06
CA GLY A 76 10.20 1.97 7.53
C GLY A 76 11.19 1.11 6.73
N ALA A 77 11.04 -0.22 6.69
CA ALA A 77 11.90 -1.06 5.88
C ALA A 77 11.72 -0.76 4.38
N HIS A 78 12.82 -0.51 3.68
CA HIS A 78 12.83 -0.30 2.23
C HIS A 78 12.98 -1.63 1.48
N LEU A 79 12.18 -1.80 0.42
CA LEU A 79 12.22 -2.97 -0.46
C LEU A 79 12.18 -2.55 -1.93
N ILE A 80 12.60 -3.44 -2.84
CA ILE A 80 12.38 -3.33 -4.28
C ILE A 80 11.30 -4.33 -4.69
N VAL A 81 10.32 -3.88 -5.46
CA VAL A 81 9.32 -4.75 -6.08
C VAL A 81 9.95 -5.66 -7.13
N THR A 82 9.72 -6.96 -7.03
CA THR A 82 10.25 -7.97 -7.98
C THR A 82 9.16 -8.54 -8.88
N HIS A 83 7.94 -8.71 -8.37
CA HIS A 83 6.84 -9.32 -9.11
C HIS A 83 5.47 -8.93 -8.55
N PHE A 84 4.43 -9.13 -9.37
CA PHE A 84 3.04 -8.92 -8.98
C PHE A 84 2.16 -10.13 -9.31
N THR A 85 1.39 -10.57 -8.32
CA THR A 85 0.21 -11.42 -8.55
C THR A 85 -1.07 -10.59 -8.31
N ASN A 86 -2.23 -11.24 -8.38
CA ASN A 86 -3.51 -10.53 -8.19
C ASN A 86 -3.65 -9.92 -6.79
N TYR A 87 -3.08 -10.56 -5.77
CA TYR A 87 -3.25 -10.17 -4.36
C TYR A 87 -1.93 -10.11 -3.58
N VAL A 88 -0.79 -10.34 -4.23
CA VAL A 88 0.53 -10.34 -3.59
C VAL A 88 1.46 -9.44 -4.37
N ILE A 89 2.13 -8.54 -3.63
CA ILE A 89 3.28 -7.79 -4.10
C ILE A 89 4.51 -8.53 -3.58
N GLU A 90 5.30 -9.05 -4.52
CA GLU A 90 6.58 -9.64 -4.18
C GLU A 90 7.65 -8.55 -4.16
N ALA A 91 8.46 -8.54 -3.10
CA ALA A 91 9.52 -7.55 -2.95
C ALA A 91 10.70 -8.13 -2.17
N ARG A 92 11.89 -7.58 -2.44
CA ARG A 92 13.14 -7.94 -1.77
C ARG A 92 13.62 -6.79 -0.90
N ILE A 93 14.05 -7.09 0.32
CA ILE A 93 14.64 -6.11 1.24
C ILE A 93 15.85 -5.44 0.56
N LEU A 94 15.92 -4.11 0.64
CA LEU A 94 17.03 -3.31 0.11
C LEU A 94 18.24 -3.25 1.04
N CYS A 95 18.06 -3.51 2.33
CA CYS A 95 19.16 -3.57 3.30
C CYS A 95 20.16 -4.68 2.91
N GLY A 96 21.43 -4.32 2.85
CA GLY A 96 22.54 -5.23 2.54
C GLY A 96 22.75 -6.28 3.61
N ASP A 97 23.49 -7.34 3.24
CA ASP A 97 23.92 -8.40 4.14
C ASP A 97 24.58 -7.80 5.40
N LYS A 98 24.20 -8.31 6.58
CA LYS A 98 24.90 -8.00 7.82
C LYS A 98 26.32 -8.57 7.81
#